data_AF-A0A485B7W9-F1
#
_entry.id   AF-A0A485B7W9-F1
#
_cell.length_a   1.000
_cell.length_b   1.000
_cell.length_c   1.000
_cell.angle_alpha   90.00
_cell.angle_beta   90.00
_cell.angle_gamma   90.00
#
_symmetry.space_group_name_H-M   'P 1'
#
loop_
_entity.id
_entity.type
_entity.pdbx_description
1 polymer ?
#
loop_
_entity_poly.entity_id
_entity_poly.type
_entity_poly.pdbx_seq_one_letter_code
_entity_poly.pdbx_strand_id
1 'polypeptide(L)'
;MSIISVDAKELGRELAAWGVPHNYAIRFVEKSTVKNNRVALHPFFFNDTEHMTSKRHWLAVNAAYWCCVYREAESQLQQVEALASIRSMYYIAGSLGAGEIKALIQEWWRNTYELHKVPAPSYTAVPITFSFH
;
A
#
# COMPACT_ATOMS: atom_id res chain seq x y z
N MET A 1 -6.88 -19.10 7.09
CA MET A 1 -6.76 -17.76 6.47
C MET A 1 -5.99 -16.87 7.43
N SER A 2 -4.98 -16.16 6.94
CA SER A 2 -4.21 -15.18 7.71
C SER A 2 -4.66 -13.77 7.35
N ILE A 3 -4.63 -12.86 8.32
CA ILE A 3 -4.93 -11.44 8.09
C ILE A 3 -3.66 -10.78 7.53
N ILE A 4 -3.80 -9.99 6.45
CA ILE A 4 -2.71 -9.15 5.93
C ILE A 4 -2.35 -8.14 7.01
N SER A 5 -1.10 -8.18 7.44
CA SER A 5 -0.56 -7.30 8.46
C SER A 5 0.89 -6.98 8.17
N VAL A 6 1.41 -5.93 8.77
CA VAL A 6 2.80 -5.47 8.64
C VAL A 6 3.39 -5.18 10.02
N ASP A 7 4.70 -5.23 10.16
CA ASP A 7 5.38 -4.82 11.40
C ASP A 7 5.16 -3.33 11.66
N ALA A 8 4.78 -2.97 12.89
CA ALA A 8 4.43 -1.61 13.26
C ALA A 8 5.61 -0.64 13.15
N LYS A 9 6.84 -1.11 13.39
CA LYS A 9 8.04 -0.28 13.35
C LYS A 9 8.46 0.00 11.91
N GLU A 10 8.44 -1.02 11.05
CA GLU A 10 8.72 -0.82 9.63
C GLU A 10 7.63 0.04 8.97
N LEU A 11 6.35 -0.17 9.31
CA LEU A 11 5.28 0.72 8.88
C LEU A 11 5.51 2.17 9.30
N GLY A 12 5.93 2.41 10.55
CA GLY A 12 6.23 3.76 11.03
C GLY A 12 7.33 4.46 10.22
N ARG A 13 8.39 3.73 9.85
CA ARG A 13 9.47 4.25 8.99
C ARG A 13 8.99 4.54 7.58
N GLU A 14 8.19 3.64 7.02
CA GLU A 14 7.63 3.81 5.68
C GLU A 14 6.69 5.01 5.66
N LEU A 15 5.78 5.16 6.63
CA LEU A 15 4.90 6.33 6.74
C LEU A 15 5.69 7.65 6.78
N ALA A 16 6.81 7.69 7.50
CA ALA A 16 7.70 8.85 7.53
C ALA A 16 8.35 9.11 6.16
N ALA A 17 8.83 8.08 5.48
CA ALA A 17 9.43 8.20 4.13
C ALA A 17 8.43 8.70 3.07
N TRP A 18 7.15 8.38 3.24
CA TRP A 18 6.05 8.86 2.39
C TRP A 18 5.55 10.28 2.77
N GLY A 19 6.18 10.92 3.77
CA GLY A 19 5.81 12.25 4.24
C GLY A 19 4.42 12.30 4.86
N VAL A 20 3.98 11.22 5.51
CA VAL A 20 2.70 11.16 6.22
C VAL A 20 2.81 11.96 7.52
N PRO A 21 1.96 12.98 7.73
CA PRO A 21 1.93 13.71 8.99
C PRO A 21 1.53 12.80 10.16
N HIS A 22 2.08 13.07 11.33
CA HIS A 22 1.94 12.21 12.51
C HIS A 22 0.47 11.94 12.90
N ASN A 23 -0.41 12.94 12.78
CA ASN A 23 -1.84 12.76 13.07
C ASN A 23 -2.53 11.78 12.10
N TYR A 24 -2.15 11.75 10.82
CA TYR A 24 -2.65 10.75 9.86
C TYR A 24 -2.13 9.36 10.18
N ALA A 25 -0.86 9.23 10.57
CA ALA A 25 -0.29 7.96 10.99
C ALA A 25 -1.00 7.38 12.22
N ILE A 26 -1.22 8.18 13.27
CA ILE A 26 -1.94 7.75 14.47
C ILE A 26 -3.36 7.29 14.10
N ARG A 27 -4.09 8.12 13.36
CA ARG A 27 -5.49 7.84 13.02
C ARG A 27 -5.66 6.61 12.15
N PHE A 28 -4.70 6.34 11.27
CA PHE A 28 -4.65 5.09 10.53
C PHE A 28 -4.48 3.88 11.47
N VAL A 29 -3.55 3.95 12.41
CA VAL A 29 -3.28 2.86 13.37
C VAL A 29 -4.46 2.64 14.32
N GLU A 30 -5.09 3.70 14.82
CA GLU A 30 -6.31 3.63 15.65
C GLU A 30 -7.48 2.95 14.92
N LYS A 31 -7.55 3.11 13.60
CA LYS A 31 -8.57 2.47 12.72
C LYS A 31 -8.18 1.09 12.23
N SER A 32 -7.00 0.61 12.62
CA SER A 32 -6.46 -0.69 12.24
C SER A 32 -6.59 -1.68 13.40
N THR A 33 -6.48 -2.97 13.10
CA THR A 33 -6.31 -3.99 14.14
C THR A 33 -4.83 -4.12 14.48
N VAL A 34 -4.47 -3.77 15.71
CA VAL A 34 -3.08 -3.89 16.21
C VAL A 34 -2.97 -5.06 17.17
N LYS A 35 -2.09 -6.02 16.87
CA LYS A 35 -1.83 -7.18 17.73
C LYS A 35 -0.39 -7.65 17.55
N ASN A 36 0.30 -7.97 18.66
CA ASN A 36 1.66 -8.51 18.64
C ASN A 36 2.65 -7.69 17.78
N ASN A 37 2.65 -6.36 17.95
CA ASN A 37 3.47 -5.43 17.17
C ASN A 37 3.20 -5.41 15.65
N ARG A 38 2.06 -5.97 15.21
CA ARG A 38 1.63 -5.94 13.82
C ARG A 38 0.38 -5.08 13.66
N VAL A 39 0.33 -4.37 12.54
CA VAL A 39 -0.81 -3.54 12.13
C VAL A 39 -1.48 -4.22 10.96
N ALA A 40 -2.76 -4.54 11.10
CA ALA A 40 -3.62 -5.09 10.06
C ALA A 40 -4.73 -4.09 9.73
N LEU A 41 -5.07 -3.94 8.45
CA LEU A 41 -6.25 -3.17 8.07
C LEU A 41 -7.51 -3.78 8.69
N HIS A 42 -8.35 -2.93 9.29
CA HIS A 42 -9.67 -3.36 9.73
C HIS A 42 -10.54 -3.73 8.51
N PRO A 43 -11.35 -4.81 8.54
CA PRO A 43 -12.16 -5.24 7.39
C PRO A 43 -13.12 -4.16 6.86
N PHE A 44 -13.53 -3.25 7.74
CA PHE A 44 -14.32 -2.08 7.41
C PHE A 44 -13.52 -0.81 7.68
N PHE A 45 -12.42 -0.62 6.96
CA PHE A 45 -11.61 0.60 7.05
C PHE A 45 -12.28 1.72 6.24
N PHE A 46 -12.54 2.85 6.89
CA PHE A 46 -13.01 4.07 6.22
C PHE A 46 -12.56 5.32 6.99
N ASN A 47 -12.43 6.43 6.27
CA ASN A 47 -12.13 7.72 6.89
C ASN A 47 -13.43 8.39 7.36
N ASP A 48 -13.80 8.15 8.61
CA ASP A 48 -14.93 8.82 9.31
C ASP A 48 -14.55 10.17 9.94
N THR A 49 -13.29 10.60 9.80
CA THR A 49 -12.77 11.71 10.59
C THR A 49 -12.99 13.01 9.85
N GLU A 50 -13.98 13.79 10.31
CA GLU A 50 -14.50 14.99 9.62
C GLU A 50 -13.42 16.01 9.19
N HIS A 51 -12.35 16.14 9.96
CA HIS A 51 -11.29 17.13 9.69
C HIS A 51 -10.06 16.56 8.96
N MET A 52 -10.04 15.25 8.68
CA MET A 52 -8.92 14.60 8.00
C MET A 52 -9.23 14.38 6.53
N THR A 53 -9.37 15.47 5.79
CA THR A 53 -9.90 15.45 4.41
C THR A 53 -8.80 15.39 3.34
N SER A 54 -7.52 15.40 3.71
CA SER A 54 -6.43 15.38 2.74
C SER A 54 -6.34 14.03 2.04
N LYS A 55 -6.82 13.98 0.80
CA LYS A 55 -6.69 12.83 -0.10
C LYS A 55 -5.24 12.41 -0.26
N ARG A 56 -4.31 13.38 -0.34
CA ARG A 56 -2.87 13.12 -0.44
C ARG A 56 -2.39 12.25 0.71
N HIS A 57 -2.72 12.61 1.95
CA HIS A 57 -2.16 11.91 3.11
C HIS A 57 -2.77 10.52 3.27
N TRP A 58 -4.07 10.37 3.02
CA TRP A 58 -4.70 9.04 3.04
C TRP A 58 -4.18 8.12 1.94
N LEU A 59 -3.93 8.64 0.73
CA LEU A 59 -3.31 7.86 -0.34
C LEU A 59 -1.86 7.48 0.02
N ALA A 60 -1.08 8.40 0.61
CA ALA A 60 0.28 8.13 1.08
C ALA A 60 0.32 7.03 2.14
N VAL A 61 -0.60 7.08 3.12
CA VAL A 61 -0.76 6.05 4.16
C VAL A 61 -1.01 4.68 3.55
N ASN A 62 -1.97 4.59 2.63
CA ASN A 62 -2.31 3.32 1.99
C ASN A 62 -1.17 2.81 1.10
N ALA A 63 -0.50 3.69 0.36
CA ALA A 63 0.65 3.32 -0.46
C ALA A 63 1.80 2.78 0.41
N ALA A 64 2.15 3.47 1.49
CA ALA A 64 3.16 3.03 2.46
C ALA A 64 2.82 1.66 3.06
N TYR A 65 1.57 1.46 3.48
CA TYR A 65 1.11 0.18 4.03
C TYR A 65 1.31 -0.95 3.02
N TRP A 66 0.84 -0.81 1.77
CA TRP A 66 0.97 -1.85 0.77
C TRP A 66 2.41 -2.08 0.30
N CYS A 67 3.27 -1.06 0.33
CA CYS A 67 4.71 -1.23 0.12
C CYS A 67 5.36 -2.07 1.23
N CYS A 68 4.92 -1.90 2.49
CA CYS A 68 5.33 -2.78 3.59
C CYS A 68 4.82 -4.21 3.39
N VAL A 69 3.55 -4.37 3.00
CA VAL A 69 2.99 -5.70 2.70
C VAL A 69 3.78 -6.41 1.61
N TYR A 70 4.16 -5.70 0.54
CA TYR A 70 5.01 -6.28 -0.52
C TYR A 70 6.38 -6.73 0.02
N ARG A 71 7.00 -5.90 0.87
CA ARG A 71 8.32 -6.17 1.46
C ARG A 71 8.31 -7.35 2.44
N GLU A 72 7.23 -7.49 3.20
CA GLU A 72 7.04 -8.56 4.19
C GLU A 72 6.40 -9.83 3.62
N ALA A 73 6.03 -9.84 2.34
CA ALA A 73 5.40 -10.98 1.71
C ALA A 73 6.34 -12.21 1.71
N GLU A 74 5.83 -13.33 2.20
CA GLU A 74 6.55 -14.60 2.31
C GLU A 74 6.37 -15.49 1.07
N SER A 75 5.53 -15.06 0.13
CA SER A 75 5.24 -15.82 -1.10
C SER A 75 5.00 -14.91 -2.30
N GLN A 76 5.20 -15.47 -3.50
CA GLN A 76 4.93 -14.78 -4.75
C GLN A 76 3.46 -14.34 -4.88
N LEU A 77 2.51 -15.15 -4.39
CA LEU A 77 1.08 -14.81 -4.43
C LEU A 77 0.77 -13.57 -3.58
N GLN A 78 1.34 -13.48 -2.37
CA GLN A 78 1.21 -12.30 -1.52
C GLN A 78 1.88 -11.06 -2.14
N GLN A 79 3.02 -11.24 -2.80
CA GLN A 79 3.67 -10.16 -3.56
C GLN A 79 2.79 -9.66 -4.71
N VAL A 80 2.15 -10.56 -5.46
CA VAL A 80 1.23 -10.21 -6.55
C VAL A 80 -0.01 -9.50 -6.01
N GLU A 81 -0.57 -9.94 -4.89
CA GLU A 81 -1.67 -9.26 -4.19
C GLU A 81 -1.27 -7.83 -3.78
N ALA A 82 -0.10 -7.66 -3.16
CA ALA A 82 0.42 -6.37 -2.77
C ALA A 82 0.67 -5.44 -3.99
N LEU A 83 1.26 -5.96 -5.06
CA LEU A 83 1.45 -5.21 -6.32
C LEU A 83 0.12 -4.78 -6.94
N ALA A 84 -0.92 -5.61 -6.87
CA ALA A 84 -2.24 -5.24 -7.33
C ALA A 84 -2.83 -4.07 -6.52
N SER A 85 -2.64 -4.08 -5.20
CA SER A 85 -3.05 -2.97 -4.33
C SER A 85 -2.27 -1.68 -4.59
N ILE A 86 -0.94 -1.76 -4.73
CA ILE A 86 -0.09 -0.59 -5.06
C ILE A 86 -0.49 -0.01 -6.42
N ARG A 87 -0.74 -0.88 -7.41
CA ARG A 87 -1.25 -0.49 -8.74
C ARG A 87 -2.59 0.24 -8.64
N SER A 88 -3.52 -0.27 -7.84
CA SER A 88 -4.80 0.40 -7.60
C SER A 88 -4.59 1.81 -7.06
N MET A 89 -3.71 1.97 -6.06
CA MET A 89 -3.35 3.29 -5.51
C MET A 89 -2.73 4.22 -6.55
N TYR A 90 -1.88 3.70 -7.46
CA TYR A 90 -1.28 4.49 -8.54
C TYR A 90 -2.33 5.11 -9.48
N TYR A 91 -3.33 4.33 -9.89
CA TYR A 91 -4.39 4.82 -10.78
C TYR A 91 -5.37 5.73 -10.04
N ILE A 92 -5.78 5.38 -8.82
CA ILE A 92 -6.66 6.22 -7.99
C ILE A 92 -6.01 7.57 -7.69
N ALA A 93 -4.71 7.59 -7.35
CA ALA A 93 -3.99 8.84 -7.12
C ALA A 93 -4.00 9.74 -8.36
N GLY A 94 -3.84 9.16 -9.56
CA GLY A 94 -3.99 9.89 -10.82
C GLY A 94 -5.39 10.46 -11.02
N SER A 95 -6.42 9.63 -10.85
CA SER A 95 -7.82 10.02 -11.04
C SER A 95 -8.29 11.09 -10.05
N LEU A 96 -7.71 11.13 -8.84
CA LEU A 96 -8.03 12.10 -7.80
C LEU A 96 -7.16 13.37 -7.85
N GLY A 97 -6.26 13.50 -8.83
CA GLY A 97 -5.36 14.65 -8.94
C GLY A 97 -4.23 14.69 -7.91
N ALA A 98 -3.96 13.59 -7.20
CA ALA A 98 -2.88 13.47 -6.22
C ALA A 98 -1.54 13.15 -6.92
N GLY A 99 -1.07 14.07 -7.78
CA GLY A 99 0.09 13.89 -8.65
C GLY A 99 1.39 13.54 -7.91
N GLU A 100 1.60 14.12 -6.73
CA GLU A 100 2.76 13.81 -5.88
C GLU A 100 2.78 12.32 -5.47
N ILE A 101 1.65 11.78 -5.00
CA ILE A 101 1.58 10.37 -4.60
C ILE A 101 1.71 9.44 -5.81
N LYS A 102 1.12 9.81 -6.94
CA LYS A 102 1.30 9.09 -8.20
C LYS A 102 2.79 9.00 -8.58
N ALA A 103 3.52 10.11 -8.50
CA ALA A 103 4.94 10.16 -8.81
C ALA A 103 5.78 9.33 -7.83
N LEU A 104 5.47 9.39 -6.53
CA LEU A 104 6.14 8.56 -5.51
C LEU A 104 5.93 7.06 -5.75
N ILE A 105 4.70 6.64 -6.08
CA ILE A 105 4.43 5.24 -6.42
C ILE A 105 5.17 4.83 -7.70
N GLN A 106 5.21 5.70 -8.72
CA GLN A 106 5.96 5.43 -9.94
C GLN A 106 7.46 5.26 -9.66
N GLU A 107 8.01 6.08 -8.77
CA GLU A 107 9.42 5.99 -8.40
C GLU A 107 9.72 4.74 -7.58
N TRP A 108 8.86 4.39 -6.62
CA TRP A 108 8.93 3.11 -5.91
C TRP A 108 8.91 1.94 -6.88
N TRP A 109 8.01 1.96 -7.88
CA TRP A 109 7.88 0.91 -8.89
C TRP A 109 9.15 0.77 -9.74
N ARG A 110 9.75 1.89 -10.16
CA ARG A 110 11.01 1.85 -10.92
C ARG A 110 12.16 1.30 -10.07
N ASN A 111 12.28 1.76 -8.82
CA ASN A 111 13.37 1.38 -7.93
C ASN A 111 13.28 -0.06 -7.41
N THR A 112 12.10 -0.66 -7.47
CA THR A 112 11.86 -2.05 -7.07
C THR A 112 11.70 -3.00 -8.26
N TYR A 113 11.94 -2.53 -9.49
CA TYR A 113 11.78 -3.34 -10.71
C TYR A 113 12.55 -4.66 -10.65
N GLU A 114 13.76 -4.65 -10.12
CA GLU A 114 14.59 -5.86 -10.00
C GLU A 114 13.96 -6.94 -9.11
N LEU A 115 13.02 -6.57 -8.23
CA LEU A 115 12.31 -7.48 -7.35
C LEU A 115 11.04 -8.03 -8.01
N HIS A 116 10.17 -7.17 -8.55
CA HIS A 116 8.89 -7.62 -9.08
C HIS A 116 8.91 -7.97 -10.58
N LYS A 117 9.89 -7.49 -11.35
CA LYS A 117 10.04 -7.73 -12.80
C LYS A 117 8.81 -7.34 -13.65
N VAL A 118 8.08 -6.32 -13.20
CA VAL A 118 6.90 -5.77 -13.91
C VAL A 118 7.23 -4.39 -14.45
N PRO A 119 7.29 -4.18 -15.78
CA PRO A 119 7.87 -2.95 -16.34
C PRO A 119 7.06 -1.68 -16.07
N ALA A 120 5.73 -1.79 -15.90
CA ALA A 120 4.88 -0.68 -15.51
C ALA A 120 3.61 -1.17 -14.77
N PRO A 121 2.92 -0.30 -14.02
CA PRO A 121 1.66 -0.65 -13.34
C PRO A 121 0.57 -1.22 -14.26
N SER A 122 0.61 -0.95 -15.57
CA SER A 122 -0.34 -1.49 -16.55
C SER A 122 -0.10 -2.95 -16.95
N TYR A 123 1.01 -3.57 -16.52
CA TYR A 123 1.37 -4.94 -16.87
C TYR A 123 0.94 -5.91 -15.76
N THR A 124 0.60 -7.14 -16.15
CA THR A 124 0.24 -8.19 -15.20
C THR A 124 1.48 -8.83 -14.59
N ALA A 125 1.45 -9.03 -13.27
CA ALA A 125 2.39 -9.86 -12.53
C ALA A 125 1.86 -11.30 -12.31
N VAL A 126 0.62 -11.56 -12.72
CA VAL A 126 -0.03 -12.86 -12.53
C VAL A 126 0.67 -13.88 -13.43
N PRO A 127 1.15 -15.00 -12.89
CA PRO A 127 1.72 -16.07 -13.70
C PRO A 127 0.73 -16.51 -14.76
N ILE A 128 1.20 -16.71 -15.99
CA ILE A 128 0.38 -17.29 -17.06
C ILE A 128 0.15 -18.76 -16.72
N THR A 129 -0.93 -19.05 -16.02
CA THR A 129 -1.50 -20.38 -15.95
C THR A 129 -2.48 -20.50 -17.11
N PHE A 130 -2.11 -21.23 -18.16
CA PHE A 130 -3.07 -21.61 -19.19
C PHE A 130 -4.18 -22.44 -18.54
N SER A 131 -5.32 -21.82 -18.28
CA SER A 131 -6.59 -22.53 -18.19
C SER A 131 -7.57 -21.80 -19.09
N PHE A 132 -7.67 -22.26 -20.34
CA PHE A 132 -8.86 -21.98 -21.12
C PHE A 132 -10.00 -22.79 -20.49
N HIS A 133 -11.12 -22.13 -20.21
CA HIS A 133 -12.40 -22.79 -20.03
C HIS A 133 -12.94 -23.24 -21.39
#